data_AF-A0A7J9BT60-F1
#
_entry.id   AF-A0A7J9BT60-F1
#
_cell.length_a   1.000
_cell.length_b   1.000
_cell.length_c   1.000
_cell.angle_alpha   90.00
_cell.angle_beta   90.00
_cell.angle_gamma   90.00
#
_symmetry.space_group_name_H-M   'P 1'
#
loop_
_entity.id
_entity.type
_entity.pdbx_description
1 polymer ?
#
loop_
_entity_poly.entity_id
_entity_poly.type
_entity_poly.pdbx_seq_one_letter_code
_entity_poly.pdbx_strand_id
1 'polypeptide(L)'
;MASDMFVVPQTRGTVLCCKCGISMAPNPANMCVTCLRSEVDITEAQLESKELLTFCVKRLETDLKKVRLVNAEFIWTEPHSKRIKVKLKVQKEVLNGAILEQSYVVEYVQQDNMCDSCTRFQANPDQWVASVQLRQRVSHRRTFFYLEQLILKHDAAAHAIKIKQMDQGIDFFFANRSHAVKFVEFLGKVAPTKSRHDKQLVSHDPKSNNYNYKYTFSVEISPICREDLICLPPKVATSLGNLGPLVICTKYWRHSFKSLLGSRQLVEYDVFNIEVVSPEYNLGGSKYVMADAEVARVSDYGKLFYIRTHLGHILKPGDRALGYDLYGANSNDIELDKYRGLVLPEAILIKKSYEEKRQKKRGKPRPWKLKSLDMELDESKGRANEQKLDTEYEEFLRDLEENPELRFNLSLYRNKDYQPSEMVSVSDGDDLPSVPLEELLADLELSEQEDGEDSMRE
;
A
#
# COMPACT_ATOMS: atom_id res chain seq x y z
N MET A 1 7.97 63.93 31.74
CA MET A 1 8.69 62.78 31.18
C MET A 1 7.71 61.63 31.05
N ALA A 2 7.62 61.08 29.84
CA ALA A 2 7.00 59.83 29.39
C ALA A 2 5.68 59.35 30.03
N SER A 3 4.59 59.50 29.26
CA SER A 3 3.39 58.67 29.39
C SER A 3 3.69 57.29 28.81
N ASP A 4 3.91 56.30 29.66
CA ASP A 4 4.16 54.91 29.24
C ASP A 4 2.82 54.29 28.79
N MET A 5 2.64 54.14 27.47
CA MET A 5 1.47 53.48 26.89
C MET A 5 1.63 51.96 27.03
N PHE A 6 0.76 51.34 27.81
CA PHE A 6 0.63 49.89 27.91
C PHE A 6 0.13 49.32 26.57
N VAL A 7 1.02 48.70 25.79
CA VAL A 7 0.66 48.01 24.54
C VAL A 7 0.21 46.59 24.88
N VAL A 8 -1.08 46.30 24.73
CA VAL A 8 -1.62 44.94 24.87
C VAL A 8 -1.11 44.10 23.68
N PRO A 9 -0.36 43.01 23.89
CA PRO A 9 -0.01 42.12 22.80
C PRO A 9 -1.27 41.45 22.28
N GLN A 10 -1.63 41.71 21.02
CA GLN A 10 -2.70 40.98 20.34
C GLN A 10 -2.26 39.52 20.17
N THR A 11 -2.87 38.61 20.91
CA THR A 11 -2.74 37.17 20.65
C THR A 11 -3.46 36.85 19.34
N ARG A 12 -2.71 36.62 18.26
CA ARG A 12 -3.26 36.06 17.02
C ARG A 12 -3.73 34.64 17.30
N GLY A 13 -5.03 34.44 17.44
CA GLY A 13 -5.61 33.10 17.62
C GLY A 13 -5.31 32.23 16.40
N THR A 14 -4.72 31.06 16.64
CA THR A 14 -4.46 30.04 15.61
C THR A 14 -5.45 28.90 15.77
N VAL A 15 -5.97 28.37 14.66
CA VAL A 15 -6.86 27.21 14.59
C VAL A 15 -6.14 26.08 13.86
N LEU A 16 -6.44 24.83 14.19
CA LEU A 16 -5.87 23.66 13.51
C LEU A 16 -6.70 23.34 12.25
N CYS A 17 -6.02 23.01 11.15
CA CYS A 17 -6.66 22.47 9.96
C CYS A 17 -7.41 21.17 10.29
N CYS A 18 -8.68 21.06 9.90
CA CYS A 18 -9.53 19.91 10.20
C CYS A 18 -9.08 18.58 9.54
N LYS A 19 -8.22 18.63 8.52
CA LYS A 19 -7.72 17.45 7.79
C LYS A 19 -6.30 17.03 8.17
N CYS A 20 -5.38 17.98 8.31
CA CYS A 20 -3.96 17.69 8.53
C CYS A 20 -3.40 18.17 9.88
N GLY A 21 -4.21 18.87 10.69
CA GLY A 21 -3.81 19.32 12.04
C GLY A 21 -2.75 20.42 12.06
N ILE A 22 -2.43 21.04 10.93
CA ILE A 22 -1.46 22.15 10.88
C ILE A 22 -2.08 23.41 11.49
N SER A 23 -1.33 24.09 12.36
CA SER A 23 -1.73 25.38 12.95
C SER A 23 -1.73 26.48 11.89
N MET A 24 -2.86 27.17 11.77
CA MET A 24 -3.13 28.17 10.74
C MET A 24 -3.96 29.34 11.28
N ALA A 25 -4.00 30.44 10.55
CA ALA A 25 -4.98 31.48 10.83
C ALA A 25 -6.40 30.96 10.53
N PRO A 26 -7.40 31.26 11.38
CA PRO A 26 -8.78 30.85 11.14
C PRO A 26 -9.26 31.36 9.78
N ASN A 27 -9.83 30.45 8.97
CA ASN A 27 -10.48 30.77 7.72
C ASN A 27 -11.86 30.09 7.67
N PRO A 28 -12.79 30.53 6.79
CA PRO A 28 -14.15 29.99 6.76
C PRO A 28 -14.24 28.48 6.50
N ALA A 29 -13.22 27.90 5.85
CA ALA A 29 -13.16 26.48 5.54
C ALA A 29 -12.52 25.63 6.65
N ASN A 30 -11.93 26.23 7.69
CA ASN A 30 -11.10 25.56 8.71
C ASN A 30 -10.06 24.59 8.12
N MET A 31 -9.59 24.87 6.90
CA MET A 31 -8.68 24.03 6.12
C MET A 31 -7.48 24.83 5.66
N CYS A 32 -6.28 24.28 5.87
CA CYS A 32 -5.05 24.94 5.43
C CYS A 32 -5.03 25.03 3.90
N VAL A 33 -4.28 26.00 3.36
CA VAL A 33 -4.21 26.28 1.91
C VAL A 33 -3.87 25.02 1.11
N THR A 34 -3.03 24.14 1.66
CA THR A 34 -2.62 22.89 1.02
C THR A 34 -3.75 21.86 0.94
N CYS A 35 -4.51 21.68 2.02
CA CYS A 35 -5.67 20.77 2.03
C CYS A 35 -6.84 21.33 1.22
N LEU A 36 -7.04 22.65 1.26
CA LEU A 36 -8.09 23.31 0.50
C LEU A 36 -7.87 23.11 -1.01
N ARG A 37 -6.62 23.24 -1.48
CA ARG A 37 -6.24 23.00 -2.89
C ARG A 37 -6.35 21.54 -3.34
N SER A 38 -6.32 20.59 -2.41
CA SER A 38 -6.46 19.16 -2.77
C SER A 38 -7.91 18.69 -2.82
N GLU A 39 -8.83 19.39 -2.13
CA GLU A 39 -10.25 19.04 -2.12
C GLU A 39 -11.10 19.91 -3.05
N VAL A 40 -10.68 21.16 -3.29
CA VAL A 40 -11.39 22.07 -4.18
C VAL A 40 -10.60 22.22 -5.47
N ASP A 41 -11.09 21.58 -6.52
CA ASP A 41 -10.53 21.71 -7.86
C ASP A 41 -11.18 22.90 -8.58
N ILE A 42 -10.47 24.02 -8.62
CA ILE A 42 -10.92 25.27 -9.29
C ILE A 42 -10.78 25.14 -10.83
N THR A 43 -10.24 24.01 -11.32
CA THR A 43 -10.12 23.77 -12.76
C THR A 43 -11.45 23.37 -13.40
N GLU A 44 -12.38 22.80 -12.63
CA GLU A 44 -13.74 22.50 -13.06
C GLU A 44 -14.65 23.71 -12.84
N ALA A 45 -14.46 24.74 -13.66
CA ALA A 45 -15.43 25.83 -13.75
C ALA A 45 -16.70 25.32 -14.44
N GLN A 46 -17.59 24.69 -13.67
CA GLN A 46 -18.88 24.23 -14.17
C GLN A 46 -19.65 25.39 -14.82
N LEU A 47 -20.49 25.09 -15.82
CA LEU A 47 -21.36 26.09 -16.43
C LEU A 47 -22.24 26.73 -15.34
N GLU A 48 -22.43 28.05 -15.44
CA GLU A 48 -23.17 28.86 -14.46
C GLU A 48 -22.57 28.89 -13.04
N SER A 49 -21.33 28.43 -12.84
CA SER A 49 -20.65 28.51 -11.54
C SER A 49 -20.16 29.92 -11.19
N LYS A 50 -20.06 30.19 -9.88
CA LYS A 50 -19.49 31.44 -9.34
C LYS A 50 -18.01 31.64 -9.74
N GLU A 51 -17.28 30.55 -9.92
CA GLU A 51 -15.87 30.55 -10.32
C GLU A 51 -15.71 30.99 -11.77
N LEU A 52 -16.54 30.48 -12.67
CA LEU A 52 -16.60 30.89 -14.08
C LEU A 52 -16.97 32.38 -14.19
N LEU A 53 -17.93 32.84 -13.38
CA LEU A 53 -18.34 34.24 -13.35
C LEU A 53 -17.17 35.15 -12.92
N THR A 54 -16.43 34.73 -11.90
CA THR A 54 -15.24 35.45 -11.44
C THR A 54 -14.16 35.51 -12.52
N PHE A 55 -13.95 34.42 -13.26
CA PHE A 55 -13.01 34.37 -14.39
C PHE A 55 -13.42 35.33 -15.52
N CYS A 56 -14.70 35.32 -15.92
CA CYS A 56 -15.25 36.21 -16.94
C CYS A 56 -15.08 37.69 -16.55
N VAL A 57 -15.43 38.06 -15.31
CA VAL A 57 -15.30 39.43 -14.81
C VAL A 57 -13.85 39.89 -14.75
N LYS A 58 -12.92 39.03 -14.27
CA LYS A 58 -11.48 39.33 -14.26
C LYS A 58 -10.91 39.57 -15.66
N ARG A 59 -11.44 38.91 -16.68
CA ARG A 59 -10.99 39.13 -18.06
C ARG A 59 -11.36 40.53 -18.59
N LEU A 60 -12.35 41.19 -18.00
CA LEU A 60 -12.78 42.56 -18.32
C LEU A 60 -12.17 43.63 -17.38
N GLU A 61 -11.18 43.26 -16.57
CA GLU A 61 -10.59 44.11 -15.54
C GLU A 61 -9.98 45.42 -16.11
N THR A 62 -9.58 45.44 -17.38
CA THR A 62 -9.13 46.68 -18.06
C THR A 62 -10.24 47.71 -18.25
N ASP A 63 -11.47 47.27 -18.55
CA ASP A 63 -12.60 48.16 -18.82
C ASP A 63 -13.33 48.55 -17.52
N LEU A 64 -13.32 47.65 -16.54
CA LEU A 64 -13.88 47.86 -15.20
C LEU A 64 -13.05 48.83 -14.33
N LYS A 65 -11.82 49.22 -14.71
CA LYS A 65 -11.08 50.28 -13.99
C LYS A 65 -11.77 51.65 -14.02
N LYS A 66 -12.62 51.89 -15.01
CA LYS A 66 -13.30 53.18 -15.23
C LYS A 66 -14.70 53.24 -14.61
N VAL A 67 -15.23 52.11 -14.16
CA VAL A 67 -16.64 51.96 -13.76
C VAL A 67 -16.75 50.97 -12.62
N ARG A 68 -17.56 51.27 -11.61
CA ARG A 68 -17.78 50.37 -10.48
C ARG A 68 -18.74 49.25 -10.88
N LEU A 69 -18.35 47.98 -10.73
CA LEU A 69 -19.25 46.85 -10.92
C LEU A 69 -20.22 46.74 -9.74
N VAL A 70 -21.53 46.66 -10.01
CA VAL A 70 -22.59 46.50 -8.99
C VAL A 70 -23.02 45.03 -8.90
N ASN A 71 -23.28 44.42 -10.05
CA ASN A 71 -23.76 43.05 -10.13
C ASN A 71 -23.33 42.39 -11.44
N ALA A 72 -23.21 41.07 -11.43
CA ALA A 72 -22.92 40.24 -12.59
C ALA A 72 -23.76 38.97 -12.49
N GLU A 73 -24.54 38.67 -13.54
CA GLU A 73 -25.46 37.54 -13.60
C GLU A 73 -25.31 36.82 -14.94
N PHE A 74 -25.44 35.50 -14.97
CA PHE A 74 -25.50 34.76 -16.23
C PHE A 74 -26.86 34.96 -16.90
N ILE A 75 -26.84 35.05 -18.22
CA ILE A 75 -28.03 34.91 -19.05
C ILE A 75 -27.98 33.51 -19.64
N TRP A 76 -29.07 32.75 -19.47
CA TRP A 76 -29.18 31.42 -20.05
C TRP A 76 -28.89 31.46 -21.55
N THR A 77 -28.01 30.57 -21.96
CA THR A 77 -27.60 30.35 -23.35
C THR A 77 -27.72 28.87 -23.64
N GLU A 78 -28.09 28.54 -24.87
CA GLU A 78 -28.24 27.15 -25.26
C GLU A 78 -26.89 26.40 -25.13
N PRO A 79 -26.83 25.22 -24.51
CA PRO A 79 -25.57 24.51 -24.21
C PRO A 79 -24.67 24.26 -25.43
N HIS A 80 -25.26 24.04 -26.61
CA HIS A 80 -24.52 23.77 -27.86
C HIS A 80 -23.97 25.03 -28.53
N SER A 81 -24.38 26.22 -28.09
CA SER A 81 -24.01 27.48 -28.75
C SER A 81 -22.54 27.86 -28.54
N LYS A 82 -21.85 27.21 -27.60
CA LYS A 82 -20.48 27.54 -27.15
C LYS A 82 -20.32 29.02 -26.84
N ARG A 83 -21.39 29.66 -26.35
CA ARG A 83 -21.46 31.07 -26.02
C ARG A 83 -21.94 31.19 -24.59
N ILE A 84 -21.29 32.06 -23.83
CA ILE A 84 -21.66 32.37 -22.45
C ILE A 84 -22.01 33.86 -22.42
N LYS A 85 -23.23 34.18 -22.03
CA LYS A 85 -23.68 35.57 -21.90
C LYS A 85 -23.70 35.97 -20.43
N VAL A 86 -23.03 37.08 -20.11
CA VAL A 86 -22.99 37.64 -18.76
C VAL A 86 -23.56 39.04 -18.81
N LYS A 87 -24.58 39.30 -17.99
CA LYS A 87 -25.15 40.62 -17.78
C LYS A 87 -24.40 41.31 -16.65
N LEU A 88 -23.73 42.42 -16.96
CA LEU A 88 -23.02 43.25 -16.01
C LEU A 88 -23.84 44.51 -15.72
N LYS A 89 -24.10 44.79 -14.45
CA LYS A 89 -24.61 46.08 -13.99
C LYS A 89 -23.45 46.91 -13.49
N VAL A 90 -23.20 48.02 -14.15
CA VAL A 90 -22.06 48.90 -13.86
C VAL A 90 -22.56 50.30 -13.50
N GLN A 91 -21.84 50.94 -12.60
CA GLN A 91 -22.19 52.23 -12.01
C GLN A 91 -21.04 53.22 -12.24
N LYS A 92 -21.35 54.35 -12.87
CA LYS A 92 -20.37 55.42 -13.12
C LYS A 92 -20.91 56.75 -12.60
N GLU A 93 -20.04 57.55 -12.01
CA GLU A 93 -20.32 58.96 -11.77
C GLU A 93 -20.26 59.72 -13.11
N VAL A 94 -21.33 60.43 -13.41
CA VAL A 94 -21.49 61.30 -14.57
C VAL A 94 -21.66 62.74 -14.06
N LEU A 95 -21.64 63.71 -14.98
CA LEU A 95 -21.68 65.17 -14.75
C LEU A 95 -22.28 65.59 -13.39
N ASN A 96 -21.48 66.27 -12.56
CA ASN A 96 -21.85 66.83 -11.25
C ASN A 96 -22.28 65.80 -10.18
N GLY A 97 -21.65 64.62 -10.13
CA GLY A 97 -21.86 63.64 -9.05
C GLY A 97 -23.16 62.84 -9.18
N ALA A 98 -23.84 62.93 -10.33
CA ALA A 98 -24.98 62.08 -10.65
C ALA A 98 -24.49 60.66 -10.96
N ILE A 99 -24.99 59.68 -10.22
CA ILE A 99 -24.58 58.28 -10.39
C ILE A 99 -25.52 57.60 -11.39
N LEU A 100 -24.97 57.08 -12.49
CA LEU A 100 -25.73 56.36 -13.51
C LEU A 100 -25.43 54.86 -13.44
N GLU A 101 -26.48 54.05 -13.35
CA GLU A 101 -26.41 52.59 -13.43
C GLU A 101 -26.84 52.14 -14.83
N GLN A 102 -26.04 51.32 -15.49
CA GLN A 102 -26.32 50.75 -16.80
C GLN A 102 -26.05 49.26 -16.81
N SER A 103 -26.91 48.51 -17.50
CA SER A 103 -26.73 47.08 -17.72
C SER A 103 -26.20 46.81 -19.12
N TYR A 104 -25.09 46.08 -19.20
CA TYR A 104 -24.47 45.64 -20.44
C TYR A 104 -24.45 44.12 -20.50
N VAL A 105 -24.66 43.56 -21.69
CA VAL A 105 -24.54 42.11 -21.92
C VAL A 105 -23.23 41.87 -22.64
N VAL A 106 -22.36 41.06 -22.05
CA VAL A 106 -21.11 40.61 -22.64
C VAL A 106 -21.28 39.17 -23.10
N GLU A 107 -20.87 38.91 -24.33
CA GLU A 107 -20.88 37.56 -24.91
C GLU A 107 -19.46 37.02 -25.01
N TYR A 108 -19.21 35.88 -24.37
CA TYR A 108 -17.96 35.13 -24.46
C TYR A 108 -18.13 33.95 -25.41
N VAL A 109 -17.20 33.77 -26.34
CA VAL A 109 -17.15 32.61 -27.22
C VAL A 109 -16.17 31.59 -26.64
N GLN A 110 -16.64 30.37 -26.40
CA GLN A 110 -15.83 29.25 -25.95
C GLN A 110 -15.12 28.60 -27.14
N GLN A 111 -13.82 28.38 -27.00
CA GLN A 111 -13.00 27.64 -27.95
C GLN A 111 -12.40 26.44 -27.23
N ASP A 112 -12.54 25.26 -27.83
CA ASP A 112 -11.97 24.04 -27.28
C ASP A 112 -10.49 24.00 -27.65
N ASN A 113 -9.64 23.93 -26.64
CA ASN A 113 -8.20 23.76 -26.80
C ASN A 113 -7.74 22.59 -25.91
N MET A 114 -6.79 21.82 -26.42
CA MET A 114 -6.14 20.78 -25.62
C MET A 114 -5.18 21.44 -24.63
N CYS A 115 -5.31 21.10 -23.35
CA CYS A 115 -4.35 21.53 -22.35
C CYS A 115 -3.01 20.79 -22.53
N ASP A 116 -1.91 21.35 -22.00
CA ASP A 116 -0.57 20.78 -22.17
C ASP A 116 -0.46 19.34 -21.62
N SER A 117 -1.19 19.00 -20.56
CA SER A 117 -1.22 17.64 -20.01
C SER A 117 -1.91 16.65 -20.97
N CYS A 118 -3.07 17.02 -21.52
CA CYS A 118 -3.78 16.17 -22.49
C CYS A 118 -3.03 16.08 -23.82
N THR A 119 -2.37 17.16 -24.26
CA THR A 119 -1.49 17.14 -25.44
C THR A 119 -0.30 16.19 -25.23
N ARG A 120 0.32 16.22 -24.05
CA ARG A 120 1.41 15.28 -23.70
C ARG A 120 0.91 13.84 -23.62
N PHE A 121 -0.26 13.61 -23.02
CA PHE A 121 -0.88 12.28 -22.95
C PHE A 121 -1.21 11.73 -24.35
N GLN A 122 -1.74 12.55 -25.26
CA GLN A 122 -1.97 12.14 -26.65
C GLN A 122 -0.66 11.89 -27.41
N ALA A 123 0.38 12.66 -27.14
CA ALA A 123 1.69 12.47 -27.77
C ALA A 123 2.35 11.16 -27.32
N ASN A 124 2.26 10.82 -26.02
CA ASN A 124 2.75 9.57 -25.45
C ASN A 124 1.92 9.19 -24.21
N PRO A 125 0.96 8.23 -24.33
CA PRO A 125 0.14 7.80 -23.20
C PRO A 125 0.94 7.18 -22.05
N ASP A 126 2.06 6.51 -22.38
CA ASP A 126 2.98 5.89 -21.42
C ASP A 126 3.95 6.90 -20.77
N GLN A 127 3.81 8.20 -21.03
CA GLN A 127 4.72 9.20 -20.50
C GLN A 127 4.50 9.41 -18.99
N TRP A 128 5.45 8.93 -18.20
CA TRP A 128 5.51 9.15 -16.76
C TRP A 128 6.53 10.22 -16.38
N VAL A 129 6.26 10.88 -15.24
CA VAL A 129 7.15 11.90 -14.65
C VAL A 129 7.90 11.33 -13.46
N ALA A 130 7.26 10.46 -12.68
CA ALA A 130 7.89 9.80 -11.55
C ALA A 130 7.73 8.27 -11.64
N SER A 131 8.77 7.53 -11.30
CA SER A 131 8.72 6.07 -11.17
C SER A 131 9.19 5.65 -9.78
N VAL A 132 8.53 4.64 -9.21
CA VAL A 132 8.89 4.02 -7.94
C VAL A 132 9.28 2.59 -8.22
N GLN A 133 10.56 2.27 -8.02
CA GLN A 133 11.13 0.96 -8.24
C GLN A 133 11.25 0.23 -6.91
N LEU A 134 10.30 -0.67 -6.66
CA LEU A 134 10.29 -1.49 -5.46
C LEU A 134 11.09 -2.76 -5.72
N ARG A 135 12.13 -3.02 -4.92
CA ARG A 135 13.00 -4.19 -5.07
C ARG A 135 13.19 -4.89 -3.73
N GLN A 136 13.30 -6.22 -3.77
CA GLN A 136 13.69 -7.02 -2.62
C GLN A 136 14.62 -8.13 -3.06
N ARG A 137 15.81 -8.20 -2.45
CA ARG A 137 16.84 -9.18 -2.79
C ARG A 137 16.59 -10.51 -2.07
N VAL A 138 15.53 -11.21 -2.45
CA VAL A 138 15.14 -12.51 -1.89
C VAL A 138 14.77 -13.46 -3.03
N SER A 139 14.95 -14.76 -2.80
CA SER A 139 14.70 -15.80 -3.81
C SER A 139 13.22 -16.13 -4.02
N HIS A 140 12.31 -15.66 -3.16
CA HIS A 140 10.86 -15.89 -3.18
C HIS A 140 10.08 -14.55 -3.10
N ARG A 141 8.82 -14.54 -3.51
CA ARG A 141 7.98 -13.33 -3.62
C ARG A 141 6.88 -13.16 -2.57
N ARG A 142 6.82 -14.01 -1.54
CA ARG A 142 5.76 -13.99 -0.49
C ARG A 142 5.45 -12.60 0.10
N THR A 143 6.47 -11.81 0.38
CA THR A 143 6.38 -10.43 0.87
C THR A 143 5.70 -9.49 -0.12
N PHE A 144 5.94 -9.66 -1.42
CA PHE A 144 5.27 -8.88 -2.47
C PHE A 144 3.79 -9.22 -2.57
N PHE A 145 3.41 -10.49 -2.47
CA PHE A 145 1.99 -10.87 -2.45
C PHE A 145 1.26 -10.24 -1.26
N TYR A 146 1.88 -10.22 -0.08
CA TYR A 146 1.31 -9.54 1.08
C TYR A 146 1.20 -8.02 0.87
N LEU A 147 2.24 -7.40 0.30
CA LEU A 147 2.30 -5.96 0.06
C LEU A 147 1.28 -5.52 -1.00
N GLU A 148 1.08 -6.33 -2.04
CA GLU A 148 0.05 -6.14 -3.07
C GLU A 148 -1.35 -6.04 -2.45
N GLN A 149 -1.70 -6.96 -1.55
CA GLN A 149 -3.01 -6.93 -0.88
C GLN A 149 -3.18 -5.68 0.01
N LEU A 150 -2.10 -5.22 0.65
CA LEU A 150 -2.14 -3.99 1.44
C LEU A 150 -2.28 -2.74 0.58
N ILE A 151 -1.66 -2.72 -0.61
CA ILE A 151 -1.85 -1.64 -1.58
C ILE A 151 -3.31 -1.59 -2.03
N LEU A 152 -3.91 -2.74 -2.36
CA LEU A 152 -5.32 -2.85 -2.75
C LEU A 152 -6.26 -2.40 -1.63
N LYS A 153 -6.02 -2.84 -0.40
CA LYS A 153 -6.88 -2.49 0.75
C LYS A 153 -6.89 -0.99 1.05
N HIS A 154 -5.74 -0.32 0.90
CA HIS A 154 -5.61 1.11 1.15
C HIS A 154 -5.79 1.99 -0.09
N ASP A 155 -6.08 1.36 -1.24
CA ASP A 155 -6.16 2.02 -2.55
C ASP A 155 -4.96 2.94 -2.84
N ALA A 156 -3.76 2.51 -2.42
CA ALA A 156 -2.57 3.35 -2.43
C ALA A 156 -2.00 3.58 -3.85
N ALA A 157 -2.43 2.75 -4.82
CA ALA A 157 -1.97 2.78 -6.21
C ALA A 157 -3.02 3.35 -7.19
N ALA A 158 -4.12 3.95 -6.73
CA ALA A 158 -5.19 4.49 -7.58
C ALA A 158 -4.70 5.44 -8.69
N HIS A 159 -3.65 6.23 -8.41
CA HIS A 159 -3.09 7.20 -9.35
C HIS A 159 -1.88 6.67 -10.13
N ALA A 160 -1.58 5.37 -10.07
CA ALA A 160 -0.56 4.76 -10.89
C ALA A 160 -1.08 4.64 -12.33
N ILE A 161 -0.31 5.16 -13.30
CA ILE A 161 -0.63 5.00 -14.73
C ILE A 161 -0.42 3.53 -15.11
N LYS A 162 0.65 2.96 -14.59
CA LYS A 162 1.20 1.70 -15.06
C LYS A 162 1.95 0.99 -13.95
N ILE A 163 1.75 -0.32 -13.88
CA ILE A 163 2.44 -1.20 -12.94
C ILE A 163 3.12 -2.29 -13.78
N LYS A 164 4.45 -2.32 -13.75
CA LYS A 164 5.25 -3.32 -14.46
C LYS A 164 5.90 -4.27 -13.48
N GLN A 165 5.78 -5.57 -13.75
CA GLN A 165 6.45 -6.57 -12.93
C GLN A 165 7.88 -6.85 -13.44
N MET A 166 8.88 -6.48 -12.66
CA MET A 166 10.29 -6.65 -13.00
C MET A 166 10.89 -7.92 -12.36
N ASP A 167 12.16 -8.19 -12.64
CA ASP A 167 12.90 -9.19 -11.85
C ASP A 167 13.17 -8.66 -10.43
N GLN A 168 12.93 -9.51 -9.43
CA GLN A 168 13.06 -9.18 -8.01
C GLN A 168 12.28 -7.94 -7.52
N GLY A 169 11.21 -7.55 -8.22
CA GLY A 169 10.34 -6.48 -7.75
C GLY A 169 9.32 -5.94 -8.76
N ILE A 170 8.80 -4.75 -8.48
CA ILE A 170 7.68 -4.12 -9.19
C ILE A 170 8.01 -2.64 -9.41
N ASP A 171 7.70 -2.12 -10.59
CA ASP A 171 7.83 -0.71 -10.95
C ASP A 171 6.46 -0.05 -11.08
N PHE A 172 6.25 1.02 -10.32
CA PHE A 172 5.04 1.85 -10.38
C PHE A 172 5.36 3.16 -11.09
N PHE A 173 4.54 3.54 -12.06
CA PHE A 173 4.70 4.78 -12.81
C PHE A 173 3.58 5.78 -12.48
N PHE A 174 3.97 7.02 -12.23
CA PHE A 174 3.08 8.10 -11.81
C PHE A 174 3.20 9.33 -12.73
N ALA A 175 2.06 9.97 -13.00
CA ALA A 175 1.99 11.24 -13.74
C ALA A 175 2.60 12.40 -12.94
N ASN A 176 2.44 12.38 -11.62
CA ASN A 176 2.84 13.46 -10.72
C ASN A 176 3.87 12.98 -9.70
N ARG A 177 4.89 13.79 -9.42
CA ARG A 177 5.88 13.53 -8.37
C ARG A 177 5.23 13.37 -6.99
N SER A 178 4.24 14.20 -6.67
CA SER A 178 3.58 14.19 -5.37
C SER A 178 2.91 12.85 -5.06
N HIS A 179 2.35 12.18 -6.07
CA HIS A 179 1.71 10.86 -5.90
C HIS A 179 2.77 9.79 -5.58
N ALA A 180 3.90 9.82 -6.29
CA ALA A 180 5.02 8.91 -6.01
C ALA A 180 5.59 9.10 -4.59
N VAL A 181 5.73 10.34 -4.11
CA VAL A 181 6.22 10.60 -2.74
C VAL A 181 5.24 10.05 -1.69
N LYS A 182 3.93 10.29 -1.84
CA LYS A 182 2.91 9.71 -0.96
C LYS A 182 2.96 8.17 -0.94
N PHE A 183 3.17 7.56 -2.11
CA PHE A 183 3.31 6.11 -2.21
C PHE A 183 4.57 5.59 -1.50
N VAL A 184 5.72 6.26 -1.64
CA VAL A 184 6.95 5.91 -0.89
C VAL A 184 6.75 6.05 0.62
N GLU A 185 6.06 7.10 1.08
CA GLU A 185 5.72 7.26 2.50
C GLU A 185 4.80 6.15 3.01
N PHE A 186 3.82 5.72 2.20
CA PHE A 186 2.96 4.59 2.52
C PHE A 186 3.79 3.30 2.67
N LEU A 187 4.66 3.00 1.71
CA LEU A 187 5.55 1.84 1.77
C LEU A 187 6.43 1.84 3.04
N GLY A 188 6.93 3.01 3.45
CA GLY A 188 7.71 3.17 4.68
C GLY A 188 6.92 2.95 5.98
N LYS A 189 5.59 3.14 5.95
CA LYS A 189 4.71 2.82 7.09
C LYS A 189 4.39 1.34 7.19
N VAL A 190 4.24 0.68 6.04
CA VAL A 190 3.82 -0.73 5.95
C VAL A 190 4.99 -1.70 6.12
N ALA A 191 6.15 -1.40 5.54
CA ALA A 191 7.31 -2.26 5.54
C ALA A 191 8.61 -1.49 5.82
N PRO A 192 9.62 -2.13 6.46
CA PRO A 192 10.92 -1.50 6.63
C PRO A 192 11.62 -1.40 5.29
N THR A 193 11.67 -0.18 4.76
CA THR A 193 12.23 0.15 3.46
C THR A 193 13.36 1.16 3.58
N LYS A 194 14.30 1.06 2.65
CA LYS A 194 15.30 2.10 2.38
C LYS A 194 14.93 2.77 1.08
N SER A 195 14.71 4.07 1.09
CA SER A 195 14.40 4.85 -0.11
C SER A 195 15.58 5.71 -0.54
N ARG A 196 15.81 5.78 -1.84
CA ARG A 196 16.71 6.73 -2.53
C ARG A 196 15.91 7.45 -3.61
N HIS A 197 16.23 8.70 -3.86
CA HIS A 197 15.56 9.51 -4.87
C HIS A 197 16.59 10.17 -5.77
N ASP A 198 16.38 10.03 -7.08
CA ASP A 198 17.21 10.62 -8.12
C ASP A 198 16.34 11.43 -9.07
N LYS A 199 16.92 12.45 -9.70
CA LYS A 199 16.25 13.27 -10.71
C LYS A 199 17.12 13.37 -11.96
N GLN A 200 16.50 13.21 -13.12
CA GLN A 200 17.13 13.33 -14.43
C GLN A 200 16.48 14.51 -15.17
N LEU A 201 17.29 15.44 -15.68
CA LEU A 201 16.79 16.53 -16.52
C LEU A 201 16.44 15.98 -17.90
N VAL A 202 15.21 16.23 -18.35
CA VAL A 202 14.74 15.83 -19.69
C VAL A 202 14.80 17.01 -20.64
N SER A 203 14.27 18.16 -20.23
CA SER A 203 14.30 19.38 -21.04
C SER A 203 14.31 20.63 -20.18
N HIS A 204 14.85 21.71 -20.75
CA HIS A 204 14.85 23.04 -20.19
C HIS A 204 14.35 24.00 -21.26
N ASP A 205 13.34 24.82 -20.92
CA ASP A 205 12.92 25.92 -21.77
C ASP A 205 13.57 27.21 -21.28
N PRO A 206 14.54 27.78 -22.04
CA PRO A 206 15.24 29.00 -21.63
C PRO A 206 14.35 30.24 -21.65
N LYS A 207 13.21 30.23 -22.36
CA LYS A 207 12.29 31.39 -22.42
C LYS A 207 11.46 31.53 -21.14
N SER A 208 10.96 30.41 -20.64
CA SER A 208 10.15 30.38 -19.41
C SER A 208 10.95 29.99 -18.16
N ASN A 209 12.24 29.65 -18.34
CA ASN A 209 13.13 29.10 -17.31
C ASN A 209 12.53 27.89 -16.57
N ASN A 210 11.74 27.10 -17.29
CA ASN A 210 11.10 25.88 -16.77
C ASN A 210 11.95 24.66 -17.07
N TYR A 211 12.10 23.80 -16.07
CA TYR A 211 12.86 22.56 -16.16
C TYR A 211 11.94 21.36 -16.00
N ASN A 212 11.95 20.47 -16.99
CA ASN A 212 11.23 19.20 -16.94
C ASN A 212 12.19 18.11 -16.46
N TYR A 213 11.91 17.56 -15.28
CA TYR A 213 12.67 16.45 -14.69
C TYR A 213 11.85 15.17 -14.68
N LYS A 214 12.52 14.04 -14.88
CA LYS A 214 12.03 12.72 -14.48
C LYS A 214 12.59 12.35 -13.12
N TYR A 215 11.75 11.76 -12.28
CA TYR A 215 12.09 11.37 -10.93
C TYR A 215 12.06 9.85 -10.81
N THR A 216 13.11 9.30 -10.20
CA THR A 216 13.20 7.86 -9.92
C THR A 216 13.34 7.68 -8.42
N PHE A 217 12.45 6.91 -7.82
CA PHE A 217 12.48 6.53 -6.42
C PHE A 217 12.85 5.06 -6.33
N SER A 218 14.06 4.77 -5.88
CA SER A 218 14.49 3.39 -5.63
C SER A 218 14.13 3.02 -4.19
N VAL A 219 13.25 2.05 -4.01
CA VAL A 219 12.79 1.57 -2.71
C VAL A 219 13.22 0.12 -2.54
N GLU A 220 14.13 -0.12 -1.60
CA GLU A 220 14.62 -1.45 -1.26
C GLU A 220 13.97 -1.94 0.04
N ILE A 221 13.24 -3.05 -0.05
CA ILE A 221 12.69 -3.75 1.12
C ILE A 221 13.81 -4.57 1.78
N SER A 222 13.78 -4.66 3.12
CA SER A 222 14.69 -5.55 3.85
C SER A 222 14.64 -6.99 3.29
N PRO A 223 15.78 -7.65 3.05
CA PRO A 223 15.83 -9.00 2.47
C PRO A 223 15.53 -10.10 3.48
N ILE A 224 14.98 -9.75 4.65
CA ILE A 224 14.62 -10.68 5.70
C ILE A 224 13.14 -10.96 5.56
N CYS A 225 12.77 -12.23 5.55
CA CYS A 225 11.38 -12.67 5.51
C CYS A 225 10.92 -13.17 6.88
N ARG A 226 9.62 -13.37 7.02
CA ARG A 226 9.06 -14.08 8.17
C ARG A 226 9.60 -15.51 8.19
N GLU A 227 9.83 -16.06 9.38
CA GLU A 227 10.32 -17.44 9.60
C GLU A 227 11.80 -17.67 9.25
N ASP A 228 12.50 -16.65 8.74
CA ASP A 228 13.94 -16.74 8.50
C ASP A 228 14.74 -16.82 9.81
N LEU A 229 15.79 -17.64 9.80
CA LEU A 229 16.76 -17.72 10.89
C LEU A 229 17.83 -16.66 10.69
N ILE A 230 18.07 -15.84 11.72
CA ILE A 230 19.03 -14.74 11.66
C ILE A 230 20.09 -14.96 12.73
N CYS A 231 21.36 -14.77 12.35
CA CYS A 231 22.45 -14.60 13.30
C CYS A 231 22.67 -13.10 13.57
N LEU A 232 22.42 -12.67 14.80
CA LEU A 232 22.65 -11.29 15.21
C LEU A 232 24.14 -11.04 15.47
N PRO A 233 24.68 -9.87 15.06
CA PRO A 233 26.00 -9.46 15.51
C PRO A 233 26.06 -9.31 17.03
N PRO A 234 27.18 -9.65 17.71
CA PRO A 234 27.27 -9.67 19.17
C PRO A 234 26.99 -8.33 19.83
N LYS A 235 27.39 -7.22 19.17
CA LYS A 235 27.09 -5.86 19.63
C LYS A 235 25.59 -5.57 19.66
N VAL A 236 24.86 -6.04 18.64
CA VAL A 236 23.42 -5.83 18.51
C VAL A 236 22.67 -6.72 19.51
N ALA A 237 23.06 -8.00 19.61
CA ALA A 237 22.50 -8.93 20.58
C ALA A 237 22.62 -8.41 22.03
N THR A 238 23.79 -7.87 22.38
CA THR A 238 24.02 -7.23 23.69
C THR A 238 23.11 -6.02 23.90
N SER A 239 22.98 -5.15 22.88
CA SER A 239 22.12 -3.95 22.97
C SER A 239 20.64 -4.25 23.09
N LEU A 240 20.18 -5.40 22.56
CA LEU A 240 18.79 -5.84 22.57
C LEU A 240 18.42 -6.63 23.85
N GLY A 241 19.19 -6.46 24.93
CA GLY A 241 18.95 -7.16 26.20
C GLY A 241 19.69 -8.48 26.32
N ASN A 242 20.86 -8.59 25.68
CA ASN A 242 21.71 -9.78 25.71
C ASN A 242 20.97 -11.04 25.20
N LEU A 243 20.29 -10.89 24.06
CA LEU A 243 19.64 -12.01 23.37
C LEU A 243 20.67 -13.04 22.91
N GLY A 244 20.21 -14.26 22.69
CA GLY A 244 21.00 -15.29 22.01
C GLY A 244 21.40 -14.84 20.59
N PRO A 245 22.47 -15.43 20.02
CA PRO A 245 22.96 -15.09 18.69
C PRO A 245 21.97 -15.46 17.58
N LEU A 246 21.24 -16.57 17.77
CA LEU A 246 20.26 -17.07 16.83
C LEU A 246 18.86 -16.58 17.22
N VAL A 247 18.19 -15.95 16.29
CA VAL A 247 16.82 -15.46 16.46
C VAL A 247 15.98 -15.79 15.24
N ILE A 248 14.69 -16.04 15.47
CA ILE A 248 13.71 -16.27 14.40
C ILE A 248 13.00 -14.95 14.11
N CYS A 249 12.87 -14.61 12.84
CA CYS A 249 12.14 -13.42 12.42
C CYS A 249 10.62 -13.65 12.51
N THR A 250 9.98 -13.08 13.53
CA THR A 250 8.50 -13.06 13.63
C THR A 250 7.90 -11.79 13.00
N LYS A 251 8.58 -10.65 13.16
CA LYS A 251 8.20 -9.33 12.62
C LYS A 251 9.44 -8.61 12.06
N TYR A 252 9.26 -7.85 10.99
CA TYR A 252 10.36 -7.22 10.26
C TYR A 252 11.02 -6.07 11.05
N TRP A 253 12.36 -6.02 11.05
CA TRP A 253 13.15 -5.06 11.82
C TRP A 253 13.66 -3.88 10.98
N ARG A 254 13.91 -2.73 11.65
CA ARG A 254 14.42 -1.48 11.05
C ARG A 254 15.89 -1.53 10.61
N HIS A 255 16.62 -2.57 11.01
CA HIS A 255 18.02 -2.78 10.65
C HIS A 255 18.16 -3.89 9.61
N SER A 256 19.05 -3.67 8.65
CA SER A 256 19.32 -4.61 7.56
C SER A 256 20.29 -5.68 8.06
N PHE A 257 19.80 -6.89 8.26
CA PHE A 257 20.61 -8.09 8.48
C PHE A 257 20.50 -9.02 7.28
N LYS A 258 21.44 -9.96 7.15
CA LYS A 258 21.29 -11.08 6.24
C LYS A 258 20.64 -12.24 6.99
N SER A 259 19.76 -12.96 6.30
CA SER A 259 19.24 -14.23 6.79
C SER A 259 20.36 -15.29 6.71
N LEU A 260 20.48 -16.12 7.74
CA LEU A 260 21.40 -17.24 7.82
C LEU A 260 20.86 -18.42 6.99
N LEU A 261 19.61 -18.78 7.24
CA LEU A 261 18.88 -19.80 6.50
C LEU A 261 17.50 -19.23 6.13
N GLY A 262 17.14 -19.35 4.85
CA GLY A 262 15.87 -18.86 4.33
C GLY A 262 14.76 -19.89 4.46
N SER A 263 13.50 -19.46 4.39
CA SER A 263 12.30 -20.33 4.45
C SER A 263 12.28 -21.56 3.51
N ARG A 264 13.07 -21.56 2.42
CA ARG A 264 13.18 -22.70 1.48
C ARG A 264 14.03 -23.86 1.97
N GLN A 265 14.86 -23.66 2.99
CA GLN A 265 15.76 -24.68 3.54
C GLN A 265 15.14 -25.43 4.73
N LEU A 266 13.82 -25.31 4.93
CA LEU A 266 13.11 -26.01 5.98
C LEU A 266 13.04 -27.50 5.68
N VAL A 267 13.31 -28.30 6.69
CA VAL A 267 13.25 -29.75 6.67
C VAL A 267 12.09 -30.21 7.55
N GLU A 268 11.43 -31.30 7.16
CA GLU A 268 10.38 -31.92 7.95
C GLU A 268 10.96 -32.82 9.04
N TYR A 269 10.40 -32.68 10.24
CA TYR A 269 10.69 -33.45 11.43
C TYR A 269 9.42 -34.12 11.94
N ASP A 270 9.54 -35.39 12.32
CA ASP A 270 8.51 -36.10 13.08
C ASP A 270 8.77 -35.91 14.57
N VAL A 271 7.70 -35.57 15.29
CA VAL A 271 7.75 -35.33 16.74
C VAL A 271 7.35 -36.59 17.48
N PHE A 272 8.24 -37.11 18.32
CA PHE A 272 7.99 -38.32 19.13
C PHE A 272 7.45 -38.00 20.50
N ASN A 273 8.05 -37.02 21.18
CA ASN A 273 7.68 -36.64 22.54
C ASN A 273 7.78 -35.12 22.71
N ILE A 274 6.92 -34.56 23.57
CA ILE A 274 6.91 -33.15 23.95
C ILE A 274 6.63 -33.05 25.44
N GLU A 275 7.57 -32.45 26.16
CA GLU A 275 7.46 -32.16 27.59
C GLU A 275 7.40 -30.65 27.79
N VAL A 276 6.25 -30.15 28.28
CA VAL A 276 6.06 -28.71 28.51
C VAL A 276 6.83 -28.28 29.77
N VAL A 277 7.75 -27.32 29.60
CA VAL A 277 8.65 -26.86 30.66
C VAL A 277 8.15 -25.57 31.31
N SER A 278 7.47 -24.70 30.56
CA SER A 278 7.05 -23.38 31.03
C SER A 278 5.54 -23.16 30.95
N PRO A 279 4.99 -22.24 31.77
CA PRO A 279 3.63 -21.75 31.57
C PRO A 279 3.49 -21.00 30.23
N GLU A 280 2.24 -20.80 29.80
CA GLU A 280 1.90 -20.07 28.58
C GLU A 280 2.32 -18.60 28.65
N TYR A 281 3.03 -18.13 27.62
CA TYR A 281 3.36 -16.72 27.43
C TYR A 281 2.65 -16.17 26.20
N ASN A 282 1.94 -15.06 26.37
CA ASN A 282 1.30 -14.34 25.27
C ASN A 282 2.18 -13.16 24.86
N LEU A 283 2.73 -13.21 23.65
CA LEU A 283 3.56 -12.14 23.09
C LEU A 283 2.93 -11.65 21.78
N GLY A 284 2.40 -10.44 21.81
CA GLY A 284 1.94 -9.74 20.62
C GLY A 284 0.74 -10.35 19.88
N GLY A 285 -0.09 -11.14 20.57
CA GLY A 285 -1.26 -11.84 20.00
C GLY A 285 -1.03 -13.34 19.75
N SER A 286 0.23 -13.77 19.73
CA SER A 286 0.62 -15.16 19.56
C SER A 286 0.93 -15.82 20.90
N LYS A 287 0.50 -17.08 21.05
CA LYS A 287 0.75 -17.92 22.22
C LYS A 287 2.07 -18.63 22.05
N TYR A 288 2.86 -18.73 23.11
CA TYR A 288 4.13 -19.47 23.12
C TYR A 288 4.23 -20.29 24.39
N VAL A 289 4.69 -21.53 24.23
CA VAL A 289 4.93 -22.46 25.34
C VAL A 289 6.26 -23.11 25.10
N MET A 290 7.18 -22.96 26.06
CA MET A 290 8.46 -23.63 25.99
C MET A 290 8.26 -25.10 26.33
N ALA A 291 8.69 -25.96 25.42
CA ALA A 291 8.67 -27.40 25.61
C ALA A 291 10.00 -28.02 25.13
N ASP A 292 10.42 -29.07 25.80
CA ASP A 292 11.51 -29.93 25.36
C ASP A 292 10.89 -31.02 24.46
N ALA A 293 11.42 -31.18 23.25
CA ALA A 293 10.87 -32.03 22.21
C ALA A 293 11.92 -33.03 21.70
N GLU A 294 11.48 -34.26 21.48
CA GLU A 294 12.25 -35.32 20.84
C GLU A 294 11.78 -35.45 19.39
N VAL A 295 12.70 -35.21 18.45
CA VAL A 295 12.37 -35.18 17.02
C VAL A 295 13.35 -35.98 16.19
N ALA A 296 12.87 -36.57 15.10
CA ALA A 296 13.74 -37.13 14.05
C ALA A 296 13.42 -36.49 12.71
N ARG A 297 14.38 -36.50 11.78
CA ARG A 297 14.10 -36.06 10.41
C ARG A 297 13.25 -37.10 9.72
N VAL A 298 12.28 -36.67 8.92
CA VAL A 298 11.45 -37.60 8.11
C VAL A 298 12.32 -38.40 7.13
N SER A 299 13.41 -37.81 6.64
CA SER A 299 14.36 -38.48 5.75
C SER A 299 15.27 -39.48 6.47
N ASP A 300 15.51 -39.29 7.78
CA ASP A 300 16.48 -40.05 8.56
C ASP A 300 15.97 -40.26 10.01
N TYR A 301 15.43 -41.45 10.28
CA TYR A 301 15.02 -41.86 11.63
C TYR A 301 16.19 -42.40 12.48
N GLY A 302 17.41 -42.46 11.92
CA GLY A 302 18.56 -43.09 12.58
C GLY A 302 19.11 -42.31 13.79
N LYS A 303 18.82 -41.00 13.89
CA LYS A 303 19.25 -40.15 15.00
C LYS A 303 18.07 -39.33 15.53
N LEU A 304 17.85 -39.40 16.84
CA LEU A 304 16.92 -38.54 17.56
C LEU A 304 17.65 -37.27 18.02
N PHE A 305 16.99 -36.14 17.82
CA PHE A 305 17.43 -34.83 18.28
C PHE A 305 16.60 -34.41 19.50
N TYR A 306 17.28 -33.92 20.52
CA TYR A 306 16.67 -33.37 21.73
C TYR A 306 16.77 -31.85 21.68
N ILE A 307 15.64 -31.17 21.52
CA ILE A 307 15.61 -29.73 21.25
C ILE A 307 14.59 -29.03 22.14
N ARG A 308 14.84 -27.75 22.40
CA ARG A 308 13.89 -26.88 23.09
C ARG A 308 13.14 -26.02 22.08
N THR A 309 11.81 -26.09 22.09
CA THR A 309 10.93 -25.43 21.14
C THR A 309 9.96 -24.45 21.82
N HIS A 310 9.52 -23.46 21.07
CA HIS A 310 8.48 -22.49 21.47
C HIS A 310 7.06 -22.93 21.07
N LEU A 311 6.96 -24.07 20.37
CA LEU A 311 5.72 -24.60 19.78
C LEU A 311 4.99 -25.61 20.68
N GLY A 312 5.26 -25.62 21.98
CA GLY A 312 4.68 -26.60 22.92
C GLY A 312 3.16 -26.57 23.02
N HIS A 313 2.52 -25.47 22.60
CA HIS A 313 1.06 -25.32 22.61
C HIS A 313 0.36 -25.90 21.36
N ILE A 314 1.09 -26.12 20.27
CA ILE A 314 0.54 -26.57 18.98
C ILE A 314 0.91 -28.02 18.70
N LEU A 315 2.16 -28.39 19.01
CA LEU A 315 2.68 -29.70 18.67
C LEU A 315 2.24 -30.75 19.68
N LYS A 316 1.88 -31.93 19.18
CA LYS A 316 1.60 -33.15 19.94
C LYS A 316 2.49 -34.29 19.42
N PRO A 317 2.72 -35.34 20.22
CA PRO A 317 3.35 -36.57 19.75
C PRO A 317 2.66 -37.13 18.50
N GLY A 318 3.44 -37.46 17.47
CA GLY A 318 2.96 -37.94 16.17
C GLY A 318 2.67 -36.83 15.14
N ASP A 319 2.82 -35.55 15.50
CA ASP A 319 2.72 -34.45 14.55
C ASP A 319 4.03 -34.26 13.75
N ARG A 320 3.91 -33.63 12.58
CA ARG A 320 5.05 -33.16 11.79
C ARG A 320 5.33 -31.69 12.04
N ALA A 321 6.61 -31.30 12.05
CA ALA A 321 7.04 -29.91 12.18
C ALA A 321 8.11 -29.56 11.13
N LEU A 322 8.08 -28.33 10.63
CA LEU A 322 9.13 -27.76 9.79
C LEU A 322 10.15 -27.05 10.68
N GLY A 323 11.43 -27.30 10.41
CA GLY A 323 12.53 -26.70 11.14
C GLY A 323 13.81 -26.59 10.33
N TYR A 324 14.74 -25.79 10.85
CA TYR A 324 16.10 -25.74 10.33
C TYR A 324 16.94 -26.85 10.94
N ASP A 325 17.63 -27.56 10.07
CA ASP A 325 18.68 -28.48 10.45
C ASP A 325 20.01 -27.72 10.60
N LEU A 326 20.53 -27.62 11.82
CA LEU A 326 21.83 -27.00 12.09
C LEU A 326 22.94 -28.04 12.24
N TYR A 327 22.58 -29.30 12.47
CA TYR A 327 23.55 -30.40 12.57
C TYR A 327 24.19 -30.72 11.21
N GLY A 328 23.41 -30.66 10.13
CA GLY A 328 23.88 -30.90 8.76
C GLY A 328 24.27 -29.65 7.97
N ALA A 329 23.88 -28.45 8.44
CA ALA A 329 24.10 -27.22 7.68
C ALA A 329 25.53 -26.70 7.84
N ASN A 330 26.28 -26.65 6.74
CA ASN A 330 27.54 -25.92 6.68
C ASN A 330 27.26 -24.44 6.34
N SER A 331 26.97 -23.63 7.36
CA SER A 331 26.76 -22.20 7.19
C SER A 331 28.10 -21.44 7.28
N ASN A 332 28.63 -21.02 6.13
CA ASN A 332 29.75 -20.08 6.07
C ASN A 332 29.26 -18.64 6.37
N ASP A 333 28.92 -18.34 7.62
CA ASP A 333 28.55 -16.97 8.05
C ASP A 333 29.62 -16.33 8.94
N ILE A 334 30.08 -15.16 8.50
CA ILE A 334 31.07 -14.34 9.18
C ILE A 334 30.59 -13.93 10.57
N GLU A 335 29.27 -13.79 10.78
CA GLU A 335 28.73 -13.43 12.10
C GLU A 335 28.76 -14.60 13.08
N LEU A 336 28.57 -15.85 12.62
CA LEU A 336 28.68 -17.04 13.47
C LEU A 336 30.12 -17.23 13.95
N ASP A 337 31.10 -17.03 13.06
CA ASP A 337 32.52 -17.16 13.39
C ASP A 337 33.00 -16.20 14.50
N LYS A 338 32.29 -15.07 14.69
CA LYS A 338 32.62 -14.10 15.75
C LYS A 338 32.27 -14.61 17.15
N TYR A 339 31.39 -15.60 17.25
CA TYR A 339 31.02 -16.18 18.52
C TYR A 339 31.94 -17.36 18.87
N ARG A 340 32.87 -17.13 19.80
CA ARG A 340 33.79 -18.18 20.27
C ARG A 340 33.09 -19.14 21.23
N GLY A 341 33.14 -20.44 20.94
CA GLY A 341 32.67 -21.50 21.83
C GLY A 341 31.16 -21.64 21.92
N LEU A 342 30.43 -21.23 20.88
CA LEU A 342 28.97 -21.25 20.89
C LEU A 342 28.44 -22.66 20.63
N VAL A 343 27.65 -23.18 21.56
CA VAL A 343 26.95 -24.46 21.38
C VAL A 343 25.65 -24.16 20.65
N LEU A 344 25.59 -24.54 19.37
CA LEU A 344 24.39 -24.40 18.56
C LEU A 344 23.42 -25.54 18.87
N PRO A 345 22.10 -25.29 18.87
CA PRO A 345 21.12 -26.37 18.92
C PRO A 345 21.23 -27.22 17.65
N GLU A 346 20.95 -28.51 17.76
CA GLU A 346 21.06 -29.43 16.61
C GLU A 346 19.96 -29.17 15.55
N ALA A 347 18.76 -28.80 15.99
CA ALA A 347 17.65 -28.40 15.14
C ALA A 347 16.79 -27.30 15.79
N ILE A 348 16.12 -26.49 14.96
CA ILE A 348 15.20 -25.44 15.42
C ILE A 348 13.86 -25.61 14.70
N LEU A 349 12.80 -25.95 15.42
CA LEU A 349 11.44 -25.99 14.87
C LEU A 349 10.85 -24.59 14.75
N ILE A 350 10.11 -24.36 13.67
CA ILE A 350 9.53 -23.05 13.35
C ILE A 350 8.01 -23.11 13.28
N LYS A 351 7.47 -24.11 12.58
CA LYS A 351 6.02 -24.28 12.45
C LYS A 351 5.62 -25.74 12.35
N LYS A 352 4.37 -26.02 12.69
CA LYS A 352 3.77 -27.35 12.47
C LYS A 352 3.50 -27.55 10.97
N SER A 353 3.86 -28.71 10.43
CA SER A 353 3.49 -29.11 9.06
C SER A 353 2.13 -29.80 9.09
N TYR A 354 1.29 -29.45 8.12
CA TYR A 354 -0.02 -30.08 7.91
C TYR A 354 -0.10 -30.79 6.56
N GLU A 355 1.04 -31.05 5.92
CA GLU A 355 1.14 -31.51 4.53
C GLU A 355 0.39 -32.82 4.29
N GLU A 356 0.48 -33.78 5.21
CA GLU A 356 -0.21 -35.07 5.11
C GLU A 356 -1.75 -34.93 5.13
N LYS A 357 -2.28 -34.05 5.99
CA LYS A 357 -3.71 -33.74 6.05
C LYS A 357 -4.17 -32.94 4.83
N ARG A 358 -3.29 -32.12 4.23
CA ARG A 358 -3.56 -31.32 3.02
C ARG A 358 -3.53 -32.16 1.74
N GLN A 359 -2.66 -33.17 1.62
CA GLN A 359 -2.64 -34.06 0.46
C GLN A 359 -3.99 -34.75 0.23
N LYS A 360 -4.71 -35.09 1.31
CA LYS A 360 -6.07 -35.65 1.26
C LYS A 360 -7.13 -34.68 0.71
N LYS A 361 -6.86 -33.36 0.72
CA LYS A 361 -7.76 -32.30 0.22
C LYS A 361 -7.26 -31.64 -1.08
N ARG A 362 -6.17 -32.14 -1.68
CA ARG A 362 -5.55 -31.57 -2.90
C ARG A 362 -6.53 -31.58 -4.07
N GLY A 363 -6.67 -30.44 -4.76
CA GLY A 363 -7.55 -30.27 -5.93
C GLY A 363 -8.95 -29.71 -5.62
N LYS A 364 -9.30 -29.48 -4.35
CA LYS A 364 -10.53 -28.75 -4.00
C LYS A 364 -10.27 -27.23 -4.02
N PRO A 365 -11.12 -26.42 -4.67
CA PRO A 365 -10.99 -24.97 -4.63
C PRO A 365 -11.21 -24.44 -3.20
N ARG A 366 -10.51 -23.37 -2.84
CA ARG A 366 -10.70 -22.69 -1.56
C ARG A 366 -12.01 -21.91 -1.57
N PRO A 367 -12.69 -21.74 -0.41
CA PRO A 367 -13.92 -20.97 -0.31
C PRO A 367 -13.72 -19.45 -0.47
N TRP A 368 -12.47 -19.00 -0.54
CA TRP A 368 -12.09 -17.59 -0.67
C TRP A 368 -11.01 -17.39 -1.74
N LYS A 369 -10.94 -16.15 -2.25
CA LYS A 369 -9.96 -15.68 -3.23
C LYS A 369 -9.42 -14.30 -2.80
N LEU A 370 -8.21 -13.99 -3.27
CA LEU A 370 -7.63 -12.65 -3.19
C LEU A 370 -7.81 -11.93 -4.52
N LYS A 371 -7.87 -10.60 -4.48
CA LYS A 371 -7.79 -9.77 -5.69
C LYS A 371 -6.32 -9.57 -6.05
N SER A 372 -5.99 -9.64 -7.32
CA SER A 372 -4.67 -9.28 -7.83
C SER A 372 -4.70 -7.87 -8.40
N LEU A 373 -3.56 -7.17 -8.37
CA LEU A 373 -3.35 -5.95 -9.14
C LEU A 373 -3.16 -6.32 -10.61
N ASP A 374 -3.72 -5.49 -11.50
CA ASP A 374 -3.47 -5.58 -12.94
C ASP A 374 -2.03 -5.14 -13.23
N MET A 375 -1.13 -6.12 -13.25
CA MET A 375 0.29 -5.95 -13.53
C MET A 375 0.59 -6.34 -14.96
N GLU A 376 1.29 -5.47 -15.70
CA GLU A 376 1.87 -5.86 -16.98
C GLU A 376 3.05 -6.81 -16.73
N LEU A 377 2.94 -8.01 -17.30
CA LEU A 377 3.99 -9.01 -17.28
C LEU A 377 4.93 -8.80 -18.47
N ASP A 378 6.23 -8.96 -18.21
CA ASP A 378 7.22 -9.03 -19.26
C ASP A 378 7.07 -10.41 -19.96
N GLU A 379 6.51 -10.42 -21.18
CA GLU A 379 6.20 -11.62 -21.98
C GLU A 379 7.42 -12.52 -22.27
N SER A 380 8.61 -12.02 -21.98
CA SER A 380 9.90 -12.70 -22.13
C SER A 380 10.13 -13.81 -21.08
N LYS A 381 9.25 -13.99 -20.09
CA LYS A 381 9.36 -15.02 -19.04
C LYS A 381 8.69 -16.33 -19.47
N GLY A 382 9.48 -17.40 -19.65
CA GLY A 382 8.97 -18.72 -20.06
C GLY A 382 8.19 -19.48 -18.97
N ARG A 383 7.43 -20.51 -19.40
CA ARG A 383 6.55 -21.38 -18.58
C ARG A 383 7.13 -21.91 -17.26
N ALA A 384 8.43 -22.13 -17.18
CA ALA A 384 9.08 -22.63 -15.96
C ALA A 384 9.09 -21.60 -14.82
N ASN A 385 8.99 -20.30 -15.13
CA ASN A 385 8.92 -19.24 -14.13
C ASN A 385 7.49 -19.10 -13.58
N GLU A 386 6.49 -19.28 -14.43
CA GLU A 386 5.07 -19.27 -14.05
C GLU A 386 4.77 -20.37 -13.02
N GLN A 387 5.20 -21.62 -13.27
CA GLN A 387 5.00 -22.73 -12.32
C GLN A 387 5.63 -22.46 -10.94
N LYS A 388 6.79 -21.80 -10.90
CA LYS A 388 7.43 -21.39 -9.65
C LYS A 388 6.62 -20.32 -8.93
N LEU A 389 6.11 -19.34 -9.66
CA LEU A 389 5.25 -18.29 -9.11
C LEU A 389 3.95 -18.86 -8.54
N ASP A 390 3.33 -19.81 -9.25
CA ASP A 390 2.10 -20.48 -8.78
C ASP A 390 2.37 -21.25 -7.49
N THR A 391 3.47 -21.98 -7.43
CA THR A 391 3.87 -22.73 -6.21
C THR A 391 4.10 -21.78 -5.03
N GLU A 392 4.79 -20.66 -5.25
CA GLU A 392 5.01 -19.64 -4.22
C GLU A 392 3.72 -18.93 -3.80
N TYR A 393 2.80 -18.72 -4.73
CA TYR A 393 1.50 -18.13 -4.45
C TYR A 393 0.64 -19.08 -3.63
N GLU A 394 0.63 -20.38 -3.94
CA GLU A 394 -0.05 -21.40 -3.12
C GLU A 394 0.54 -21.50 -1.70
N GLU A 395 1.87 -21.42 -1.56
CA GLU A 395 2.54 -21.30 -0.26
C GLU A 395 2.06 -20.08 0.53
N PHE A 396 1.96 -18.92 -0.13
CA PHE A 396 1.46 -17.71 0.50
C PHE A 396 0.00 -17.88 0.98
N LEU A 397 -0.88 -18.46 0.16
CA LEU A 397 -2.26 -18.75 0.57
C LEU A 397 -2.32 -19.71 1.77
N ARG A 398 -1.40 -20.68 1.85
CA ARG A 398 -1.27 -21.59 3.00
C ARG A 398 -0.85 -20.84 4.27
N ASP A 399 0.11 -19.93 4.17
CA ASP A 399 0.58 -19.12 5.29
C ASP A 399 -0.54 -18.21 5.86
N LEU A 400 -1.47 -17.76 5.00
CA LEU A 400 -2.66 -16.99 5.42
C LEU A 400 -3.68 -17.83 6.21
N GLU A 401 -3.92 -19.08 5.84
CA GLU A 401 -4.81 -19.97 6.60
C GLU A 401 -4.29 -20.21 8.02
N GLU A 402 -2.98 -20.45 8.12
CA GLU A 402 -2.30 -20.80 9.36
C GLU A 402 -2.24 -19.64 10.36
N ASN A 403 -2.14 -18.40 9.87
CA ASN A 403 -1.87 -17.25 10.74
C ASN A 403 -3.00 -16.21 10.72
N PRO A 404 -3.77 -16.07 11.80
CA PRO A 404 -4.81 -15.04 11.90
C PRO A 404 -4.23 -13.61 11.92
N GLU A 405 -3.00 -13.41 12.41
CA GLU A 405 -2.34 -12.09 12.39
C GLU A 405 -2.08 -11.57 10.98
N LEU A 406 -1.75 -12.45 10.02
CA LEU A 406 -1.55 -12.05 8.63
C LEU A 406 -2.90 -11.71 7.97
N ARG A 407 -3.97 -12.40 8.36
CA ARG A 407 -5.33 -12.17 7.85
C ARG A 407 -5.94 -10.86 8.32
N PHE A 408 -5.63 -10.41 9.53
CA PHE A 408 -6.23 -9.21 10.12
C PHE A 408 -6.14 -7.97 9.20
N ASN A 409 -5.06 -7.86 8.42
CA ASN A 409 -4.84 -6.74 7.52
C ASN A 409 -5.25 -7.00 6.07
N LEU A 410 -5.83 -8.15 5.73
CA LEU A 410 -6.16 -8.53 4.36
C LEU A 410 -7.66 -8.53 4.12
N SER A 411 -8.04 -8.22 2.88
CA SER A 411 -9.43 -8.30 2.43
C SER A 411 -9.62 -9.63 1.69
N LEU A 412 -10.36 -10.56 2.31
CA LEU A 412 -10.64 -11.89 1.76
C LEU A 412 -12.02 -11.86 1.09
N TYR A 413 -12.13 -12.36 -0.13
CA TYR A 413 -13.37 -12.35 -0.91
C TYR A 413 -13.91 -13.76 -1.05
N ARG A 414 -15.24 -13.91 -1.04
CA ARG A 414 -15.87 -15.21 -1.26
C ARG A 414 -15.61 -15.72 -2.68
N ASN A 415 -15.24 -16.99 -2.79
CA ASN A 415 -15.08 -17.65 -4.08
C ASN A 415 -16.45 -18.13 -4.60
N LYS A 416 -16.87 -17.66 -5.78
CA LYS A 416 -18.14 -18.05 -6.40
C LYS A 416 -18.11 -19.49 -6.95
N ASP A 417 -16.93 -19.99 -7.30
CA ASP A 417 -16.73 -21.33 -7.86
C ASP A 417 -16.70 -22.43 -6.78
N TYR A 418 -16.75 -22.04 -5.50
CA TYR A 418 -16.79 -22.97 -4.39
C TYR A 418 -18.22 -23.45 -4.14
N GLN A 419 -18.51 -24.69 -4.55
CA GLN A 419 -19.71 -25.41 -4.11
C GLN A 419 -19.41 -26.15 -2.81
N PRO A 420 -20.13 -25.86 -1.70
CA PRO A 420 -20.06 -26.69 -0.50
C PRO A 420 -20.54 -28.09 -0.87
N SER A 421 -19.63 -29.07 -0.86
CA SER A 421 -20.04 -30.47 -1.03
C SER A 421 -20.69 -30.92 0.29
N GLU A 422 -21.96 -31.33 0.25
CA GLU A 422 -22.75 -31.82 1.40
C GLU A 422 -22.22 -33.13 2.04
N MET A 423 -21.02 -33.58 1.68
CA MET A 423 -20.41 -34.82 2.19
C MET A 423 -19.08 -34.56 2.93
N VAL A 424 -19.02 -33.52 3.76
CA VAL A 424 -18.05 -33.49 4.87
C VAL A 424 -18.76 -34.01 6.10
N SER A 425 -18.80 -35.33 6.20
CA SER A 425 -19.27 -36.03 7.39
C SER A 425 -18.47 -35.55 8.61
N VAL A 426 -19.22 -35.23 9.65
CA VAL A 426 -18.83 -34.66 10.94
C VAL A 426 -18.01 -35.62 11.81
N SER A 427 -17.21 -36.51 11.20
CA SER A 427 -16.61 -37.69 11.86
C SER A 427 -15.08 -37.77 11.81
N ASP A 428 -14.39 -36.75 11.29
CA ASP A 428 -12.93 -36.65 11.40
C ASP A 428 -12.60 -35.29 12.04
N GLY A 429 -12.17 -35.32 13.31
CA GLY A 429 -11.89 -34.13 14.10
C GLY A 429 -10.96 -33.16 13.38
N ASP A 430 -11.48 -31.96 13.13
CA ASP A 430 -10.81 -30.85 12.47
C ASP A 430 -9.46 -30.50 13.13
N ASP A 431 -8.40 -30.52 12.32
CA ASP A 431 -7.04 -30.10 12.71
C ASP A 431 -6.32 -29.40 11.53
N LEU A 432 -7.07 -28.81 10.60
CA LEU A 432 -6.48 -27.99 9.53
C LEU A 432 -6.83 -26.52 9.77
N PRO A 433 -5.85 -25.62 9.89
CA PRO A 433 -6.11 -24.19 9.93
C PRO A 433 -6.91 -23.77 8.69
N SER A 434 -8.04 -23.11 8.90
CA SER A 434 -8.93 -22.61 7.86
C SER A 434 -9.34 -21.17 8.16
N VAL A 435 -9.75 -20.44 7.13
CA VAL A 435 -10.26 -19.07 7.28
C VAL A 435 -11.74 -19.14 7.70
N PRO A 436 -12.13 -18.50 8.82
CA PRO A 436 -13.53 -18.38 9.22
C PRO A 436 -14.38 -17.71 8.14
N LEU A 437 -15.59 -18.20 7.92
CA LEU A 437 -16.49 -17.66 6.89
C LEU A 437 -16.95 -16.23 7.20
N GLU A 438 -16.92 -15.84 8.47
CA GLU A 438 -17.27 -14.49 8.95
C GLU A 438 -16.24 -13.41 8.54
N GLU A 439 -15.01 -13.82 8.21
CA GLU A 439 -13.94 -12.91 7.75
C GLU A 439 -14.04 -12.59 6.25
N LEU A 440 -14.97 -13.22 5.51
CA LEU A 440 -15.10 -13.06 4.06
C LEU A 440 -16.01 -11.89 3.69
N LEU A 441 -15.51 -10.98 2.87
CA LEU A 441 -16.29 -9.92 2.24
C LEU A 441 -17.11 -10.49 1.08
N ALA A 442 -18.35 -10.01 0.96
CA ALA A 442 -19.17 -10.23 -0.23
C ALA A 442 -18.64 -9.35 -1.38
N ASP A 443 -18.45 -9.94 -2.55
CA ASP A 443 -18.18 -9.18 -3.78
C ASP A 443 -19.44 -8.34 -4.09
N LEU A 444 -19.42 -7.04 -3.76
CA LEU A 444 -20.39 -6.06 -4.25
C LEU A 444 -20.03 -5.73 -5.71
N GLU A 445 -20.50 -6.56 -6.63
CA GLU A 445 -20.57 -6.19 -8.04
C GLU A 445 -21.76 -5.24 -8.21
N LEU A 446 -21.49 -3.94 -8.25
CA LEU A 446 -22.46 -2.97 -8.78
C LEU A 446 -22.52 -3.19 -10.30
N SER A 447 -23.38 -4.11 -10.74
CA SER A 447 -23.78 -4.15 -12.14
C SER A 447 -24.59 -2.88 -12.40
N GLU A 448 -24.02 -1.93 -13.14
CA GLU A 448 -24.79 -0.91 -13.85
C GLU A 448 -25.70 -1.66 -14.84
N GLN A 449 -26.89 -2.06 -14.40
CA GLN A 449 -27.97 -2.40 -15.30
C GLN A 449 -28.40 -1.09 -15.94
N GLU A 450 -27.92 -0.84 -17.16
CA GLU A 450 -28.58 0.10 -18.07
C GLU A 450 -30.03 -0.37 -18.23
N ASP A 451 -30.95 0.33 -17.56
CA ASP A 451 -32.39 0.20 -17.78
C ASP A 451 -32.69 0.55 -19.24
N GLY A 452 -32.77 -0.47 -20.09
CA GLY A 452 -33.27 -0.34 -21.46
C GLY A 452 -34.75 0.01 -21.42
N GLU A 453 -35.08 1.25 -21.79
CA GLU A 453 -36.44 1.70 -22.06
C GLU A 453 -37.03 0.91 -23.24
N ASP A 454 -37.89 -0.07 -22.93
CA ASP A 454 -38.78 -0.70 -23.90
C ASP A 454 -39.91 0.29 -24.27
N SER A 455 -39.71 1.03 -25.36
CA SER A 455 -40.82 1.75 -26.01
C SER A 455 -41.63 0.76 -26.86
N MET A 456 -42.72 0.23 -26.28
CA MET A 456 -43.78 -0.47 -27.02
C MET A 456 -44.31 0.41 -28.16
N ARG A 457 -44.31 -0.14 -29.38
CA ARG A 457 -45.18 0.30 -30.47
C ARG A 457 -46.33 -0.70 -30.59
N GLU A 458 -47.55 -0.19 -30.53
CA GLU A 458 -48.75 -0.85 -31.06
C GLU A 458 -48.77 -0.83 -32.60
#